data_AF-A0A6P4B1D0-F1
#
_entry.id   AF-A0A6P4B1D0-F1
#
_cell.length_a   1.000
_cell.length_b   1.000
_cell.length_c   1.000
_cell.angle_alpha   90.00
_cell.angle_beta   90.00
_cell.angle_gamma   90.00
#
_symmetry.space_group_name_H-M   'P 1'
#
loop_
_entity.id
_entity.type
_entity.pdbx_description
1 polymer ?
#
loop_
_entity_poly.entity_id
_entity_poly.type
_entity_poly.pdbx_seq_one_letter_code
_entity_poly.pdbx_strand_id
1 'polypeptide(L)'
;MLLDLRSCPLENLPKGLGRLSHLQELSGFVVMSQSKGNSCQLIELGELKQLRVLRINLSDDTEILENELNVLAHPENLKVLAIGAGNYKSNTSEILKKMDRIIPPPALTNLNRTIEERCPEGKHRKDSLFINCGGEEIDQYDSDNETSQAFISPKGNWAYSNSGGFLSTFLNSSEYIKREKCAIPVADAPLYAKARLSPASLKYSGFCLRKGRYNVTLHFAEIVFAEDEDYSSSMKRIFNVYIQGERVLTDFNIKDSAGGPKKIIAKNFTANVTDNDLLEIHLYWAGKGSSTDTTPFNGPLISAITTLEIKGKKLSPLQKALIALASIVFAALLLLALAWAMGWFGKEELHGQEKPVTLKQLKDVTGKFSKEMEIGKGSSGTVYRGRLCEMVDKNLLGYDEKEAMTILKLPVRCINISTSFRPTLSEVVSVLIGEKTIDDIWKPDSTQNLCQNCLKSLREDDSVVEHPRA
;
A
#
# COMPACT_ATOMS: atom_id res chain seq x y z
N MET A 1 39.07 36.93 8.75
CA MET A 1 40.28 36.15 9.12
C MET A 1 40.01 34.68 8.86
N LEU A 2 40.95 33.95 8.26
CA LEU A 2 40.83 32.51 7.96
C LEU A 2 41.84 31.76 8.82
N LEU A 3 41.39 30.71 9.50
CA LEU A 3 42.22 29.84 10.32
C LEU A 3 42.01 28.38 9.90
N ASP A 4 42.99 27.82 9.23
CA ASP A 4 42.99 26.43 8.78
C ASP A 4 44.05 25.64 9.55
N LEU A 5 43.60 24.70 10.36
CA LEU A 5 44.42 23.89 11.25
C LEU A 5 44.67 22.49 10.70
N ARG A 6 44.25 22.18 9.46
CA ARG A 6 44.40 20.86 8.83
C ARG A 6 45.84 20.34 8.79
N SER A 7 46.80 21.26 8.68
CA SER A 7 48.24 20.94 8.62
C SER A 7 48.94 21.13 9.98
N CYS A 8 48.20 21.41 11.05
CA CYS A 8 48.74 21.62 12.37
C CYS A 8 48.62 20.32 13.19
N PRO A 9 49.70 19.83 13.83
CA PRO A 9 49.66 18.68 14.72
C PRO A 9 49.09 19.08 16.10
N LEU A 10 47.94 19.75 16.11
CA LEU A 10 47.25 20.13 17.33
C LEU A 10 46.35 18.98 17.75
N GLU A 11 46.69 18.33 18.87
CA GLU A 11 45.84 17.30 19.48
C GLU A 11 44.51 17.89 19.98
N ASN A 12 44.53 19.15 20.42
CA ASN A 12 43.39 19.87 20.97
C ASN A 12 43.37 21.32 20.51
N LEU A 13 42.17 21.88 20.32
CA LEU A 13 42.00 23.30 20.04
C LEU A 13 42.18 24.11 21.33
N PRO A 14 42.96 25.21 21.37
CA PRO A 14 43.13 25.99 22.59
C PRO A 14 41.86 26.77 22.95
N LYS A 15 41.57 26.88 24.25
CA LYS A 15 40.50 27.73 24.79
C LYS A 15 40.68 29.21 24.41
N GLY A 16 39.56 29.93 24.32
CA GLY A 16 39.52 31.36 24.03
C GLY A 16 39.35 31.69 22.55
N LEU A 17 39.04 30.68 21.71
CA LEU A 17 38.84 30.87 20.28
C LEU A 17 37.61 31.73 20.00
N GLY A 18 36.59 31.67 20.85
CA GLY A 18 35.38 32.51 20.78
C GLY A 18 35.67 34.02 20.78
N ARG A 19 36.85 34.44 21.28
CA ARG A 19 37.31 35.83 21.27
C ARG A 19 37.71 36.34 19.87
N LEU A 20 37.85 35.46 18.89
CA LEU A 20 38.22 35.80 17.51
C LEU A 20 37.00 36.31 16.73
N SER A 21 36.45 37.45 17.15
CA SER A 21 35.19 38.02 16.62
C SER A 21 35.16 38.30 15.11
N HIS A 22 36.33 38.37 14.45
CA HIS A 22 36.49 38.60 13.01
C HIS A 22 36.86 37.34 12.20
N LEU A 23 36.84 36.17 12.85
CA LEU A 23 37.09 34.90 12.21
C LEU A 23 35.93 34.57 11.27
N GLN A 24 36.25 34.30 10.01
CA GLN A 24 35.30 34.01 8.93
C GLN A 24 35.34 32.54 8.51
N GLU A 25 36.49 31.89 8.66
CA GLU A 25 36.65 30.47 8.34
C GLU A 25 37.52 29.79 9.38
N LEU A 26 37.01 28.66 9.88
CA LEU A 26 37.69 27.78 10.82
C LEU A 26 37.61 26.34 10.31
N SER A 27 38.75 25.71 10.06
CA SER A 27 38.81 24.34 9.52
C SER A 27 39.87 23.48 10.21
N GLY A 28 39.68 22.16 10.18
CA GLY A 28 40.78 21.21 10.33
C GLY A 28 41.12 20.76 11.75
N PHE A 29 40.17 20.80 12.67
CA PHE A 29 40.40 20.39 14.05
C PHE A 29 39.42 19.31 14.51
N VAL A 30 39.82 18.57 15.53
CA VAL A 30 39.02 17.53 16.19
C VAL A 30 38.37 18.10 17.45
N VAL A 31 37.07 17.88 17.62
CA VAL A 31 36.36 18.25 18.86
C VAL A 31 36.64 17.17 19.91
N MET A 32 37.13 17.52 21.10
CA MET A 32 37.58 16.56 22.13
C MET A 32 36.82 16.76 23.46
N SER A 33 36.60 15.68 24.22
CA SER A 33 35.98 15.70 25.57
C SER A 33 36.75 16.56 26.59
N GLN A 34 36.02 17.11 27.56
CA GLN A 34 36.54 17.91 28.68
C GLN A 34 37.48 17.13 29.61
N SER A 35 37.45 15.79 29.57
CA SER A 35 38.27 14.93 30.44
C SER A 35 39.77 14.96 30.10
N LYS A 36 40.17 15.50 28.94
CA LYS A 36 41.57 15.56 28.46
C LYS A 36 42.13 16.99 28.29
N GLY A 37 41.93 17.86 29.29
CA GLY A 37 42.67 19.13 29.40
C GLY A 37 42.01 20.35 28.74
N ASN A 38 42.74 21.47 28.63
CA ASN A 38 42.27 22.79 28.21
C ASN A 38 41.90 22.91 26.71
N SER A 39 40.94 22.10 26.24
CA SER A 39 40.39 22.17 24.89
C SER A 39 39.28 23.22 24.78
N CYS A 40 39.15 23.84 23.59
CA CYS A 40 38.05 24.72 23.22
C CYS A 40 36.75 23.91 23.20
N GLN A 41 35.74 24.43 23.88
CA GLN A 41 34.42 23.80 23.89
C GLN A 41 33.64 24.12 22.61
N LEU A 42 32.67 23.27 22.25
CA LEU A 42 31.82 23.55 21.09
C LEU A 42 31.05 24.85 21.32
N ILE A 43 30.65 25.13 22.58
CA ILE A 43 29.97 26.37 23.01
C ILE A 43 30.72 27.66 22.62
N GLU A 44 32.05 27.67 22.63
CA GLU A 44 32.86 28.84 22.26
C GLU A 44 32.70 29.20 20.78
N LEU A 45 32.37 28.22 19.92
CA LEU A 45 32.10 28.49 18.51
C LEU A 45 30.84 29.32 18.30
N GLY A 46 29.90 29.27 19.26
CA GLY A 46 28.70 30.12 19.25
C GLY A 46 29.02 31.61 19.41
N GLU A 47 30.19 31.95 19.95
CA GLU A 47 30.62 33.35 20.14
C GLU A 47 31.19 33.97 18.85
N LEU A 48 31.50 33.16 17.83
CA LEU A 48 32.11 33.59 16.58
C LEU A 48 31.09 34.20 15.62
N LYS A 49 30.65 35.43 15.90
CA LYS A 49 29.56 36.12 15.18
C LYS A 49 29.79 36.32 13.67
N GLN A 50 31.04 36.36 13.20
CA GLN A 50 31.39 36.56 11.78
C GLN A 50 31.74 35.26 11.04
N LEU A 51 31.66 34.11 11.72
CA LEU A 51 32.04 32.83 11.12
C LEU A 51 31.07 32.47 9.99
N ARG A 52 31.63 32.17 8.82
CA ARG A 52 30.90 31.79 7.60
C ARG A 52 31.12 30.33 7.24
N VAL A 53 32.30 29.80 7.53
CA VAL A 53 32.69 28.44 7.18
C VAL A 53 33.26 27.75 8.41
N LEU A 54 32.66 26.61 8.77
CA LEU A 54 33.12 25.77 9.86
C LEU A 54 33.29 24.33 9.37
N ARG A 55 34.50 23.78 9.53
CA ARG A 55 34.79 22.37 9.24
C ARG A 55 35.41 21.70 10.46
N ILE A 56 34.66 20.78 11.07
CA ILE A 56 35.05 20.06 12.29
C ILE A 56 35.11 18.56 12.04
N ASN A 57 35.96 17.87 12.80
CA ASN A 57 36.01 16.42 12.85
C ASN A 57 35.60 15.92 14.24
N LEU A 58 34.80 14.85 14.29
CA LEU A 58 34.42 14.18 15.53
C LEU A 58 35.20 12.87 15.65
N SER A 59 35.71 12.57 16.84
CA SER A 59 36.41 11.33 17.17
C SER A 59 35.65 10.54 18.23
N ASP A 60 36.14 9.35 18.57
CA ASP A 60 35.54 8.52 19.62
C ASP A 60 35.55 9.24 20.98
N ASP A 61 36.60 10.03 21.25
CA ASP A 61 36.77 10.85 22.45
C ASP A 61 35.91 12.14 22.44
N THR A 62 35.11 12.40 21.40
CA THR A 62 34.25 13.58 21.36
C THR A 62 33.02 13.37 22.24
N GLU A 63 32.84 14.21 23.25
CA GLU A 63 31.59 14.30 24.00
C GLU A 63 30.86 15.57 23.62
N ILE A 64 29.61 15.45 23.16
CA ILE A 64 28.74 16.59 22.89
C ILE A 64 27.66 16.59 23.96
N LEU A 65 27.67 17.62 24.80
CA LEU A 65 26.69 17.79 25.87
C LEU A 65 25.35 18.27 25.29
N GLU A 66 24.24 17.99 25.98
CA GLU A 66 22.89 18.41 25.55
C GLU A 66 22.77 19.94 25.33
N ASN A 67 23.47 20.73 26.16
CA ASN A 67 23.52 22.18 26.03
C ASN A 67 24.43 22.68 24.88
N GLU A 68 25.18 21.79 24.22
CA GLU A 68 26.04 22.12 23.08
C GLU A 68 25.38 21.80 21.72
N LEU A 69 24.29 21.03 21.72
CA LEU A 69 23.60 20.58 20.50
C LEU A 69 23.06 21.72 19.63
N ASN A 70 22.69 22.83 20.26
CA ASN A 70 22.15 24.01 19.61
C ASN A 70 23.20 25.11 19.38
N VAL A 71 24.47 24.91 19.79
CA VAL A 71 25.46 25.98 19.69
C VAL A 71 25.67 26.41 18.25
N LEU A 72 25.75 25.45 17.33
CA LEU A 72 25.89 25.72 15.91
C LEU A 72 24.62 26.31 15.27
N ALA A 73 23.52 26.40 16.03
CA ALA A 73 22.32 27.13 15.62
C ALA A 73 22.40 28.65 15.86
N HIS A 74 23.34 29.12 16.68
CA HIS A 74 23.48 30.53 17.07
C HIS A 74 24.27 31.43 16.10
N PRO A 75 25.29 30.97 15.36
CA PRO A 75 26.00 31.84 14.43
C PRO A 75 25.13 32.14 13.21
N GLU A 76 24.49 33.31 13.20
CA GLU A 76 23.57 33.76 12.14
C GLU A 76 24.22 33.82 10.75
N ASN A 77 25.55 33.93 10.70
CA ASN A 77 26.33 34.09 9.47
C ASN A 77 26.95 32.79 8.94
N LEU A 78 26.76 31.64 9.62
CA LEU A 78 27.35 30.37 9.18
C LEU A 78 26.66 29.87 7.91
N LYS A 79 27.43 29.79 6.82
CA LYS A 79 26.96 29.37 5.48
C LYS A 79 27.38 27.96 5.12
N VAL A 80 28.47 27.46 5.70
CA VAL A 80 29.02 26.13 5.42
C VAL A 80 29.36 25.46 6.73
N LEU A 81 28.79 24.27 6.92
CA LEU A 81 29.09 23.38 8.04
C LEU A 81 29.48 22.01 7.49
N ALA A 82 30.74 21.63 7.66
CA ALA A 82 31.21 20.28 7.37
C ALA A 82 31.57 19.58 8.69
N ILE A 83 30.99 18.42 8.92
CA ILE A 83 31.30 17.57 10.06
C ILE A 83 31.82 16.25 9.51
N GLY A 84 33.07 15.93 9.80
CA GLY A 84 33.73 14.69 9.43
C GLY A 84 34.00 13.78 10.63
N ALA A 85 34.48 12.57 10.36
CA ALA A 85 34.99 11.66 11.39
C ALA A 85 36.53 11.78 11.45
N GLY A 86 37.09 12.06 12.63
CA GLY A 86 38.52 12.15 12.89
C GLY A 86 39.05 10.88 13.57
N ASN A 87 40.15 10.34 13.05
CA ASN A 87 40.91 9.17 13.51
C ASN A 87 40.11 7.87 13.72
N TYR A 88 40.45 6.85 12.92
CA TYR A 88 39.72 5.59 12.77
C TYR A 88 40.14 4.55 13.82
N LYS A 89 39.77 4.74 15.10
CA LYS A 89 39.98 3.74 16.15
C LYS A 89 38.66 3.34 16.83
N SER A 90 37.78 2.75 16.01
CA SER A 90 36.70 1.84 16.40
C SER A 90 35.49 2.40 17.17
N ASN A 91 34.67 3.28 16.57
CA ASN A 91 33.20 3.12 16.58
C ASN A 91 32.48 4.08 15.59
N THR A 92 32.57 3.85 14.28
CA THR A 92 31.93 4.73 13.27
C THR A 92 30.43 4.94 13.51
N SER A 93 29.72 3.94 14.05
CA SER A 93 28.29 4.07 14.40
C SER A 93 28.03 5.08 15.51
N GLU A 94 28.96 5.26 16.45
CA GLU A 94 28.80 6.17 17.58
C GLU A 94 29.12 7.61 17.20
N ILE A 95 30.15 7.80 16.37
CA ILE A 95 30.46 9.09 15.76
C ILE A 95 29.28 9.58 14.91
N LEU A 96 28.68 8.71 14.09
CA LEU A 96 27.50 9.07 13.28
C LEU A 96 26.29 9.46 14.14
N LYS A 97 26.03 8.75 15.24
CA LYS A 97 24.99 9.14 16.21
C LYS A 97 25.26 10.51 16.84
N LYS A 98 26.52 10.83 17.11
CA LYS A 98 26.91 12.16 17.61
C LYS A 98 26.69 13.25 16.55
N MET A 99 26.95 12.97 15.27
CA MET A 99 26.66 13.88 14.16
C MET A 99 25.16 14.19 14.03
N ASP A 100 24.31 13.17 14.12
CA ASP A 100 22.85 13.32 13.97
C ASP A 100 22.22 14.16 15.10
N ARG A 101 22.88 14.26 16.26
CA ARG A 101 22.40 15.09 17.38
C ARG A 101 22.70 16.57 17.20
N ILE A 102 23.66 16.94 16.35
CA ILE A 102 24.05 18.34 16.14
C ILE A 102 22.98 19.04 15.29
N ILE A 103 22.42 20.13 15.81
CA ILE A 103 21.42 20.92 15.10
C ILE A 103 22.16 21.89 14.15
N PRO A 104 21.96 21.79 12.82
CA PRO A 104 22.60 22.70 11.88
C PRO A 104 22.02 24.12 11.98
N PRO A 105 22.79 25.17 11.60
CA PRO A 105 22.36 26.56 11.59
C PRO A 105 20.97 26.76 10.99
N PRO A 106 20.10 27.59 11.59
CA PRO A 106 18.84 28.04 11.02
C PRO A 106 18.98 28.51 9.57
N ALA A 107 20.08 29.15 9.20
CA ALA A 107 20.34 29.57 7.81
C ALA A 107 20.44 28.38 6.82
N LEU A 108 20.83 27.20 7.30
CA LEU A 108 20.85 25.92 6.56
C LEU A 108 19.54 25.13 6.70
N THR A 109 18.79 25.33 7.79
CA THR A 109 17.49 24.69 8.05
C THR A 109 16.27 25.48 7.57
N ASN A 110 16.42 26.74 7.18
CA ASN A 110 15.31 27.58 6.68
C ASN A 110 15.01 27.32 5.20
N LEU A 111 14.70 26.08 4.83
CA LEU A 111 13.96 25.80 3.59
C LEU A 111 12.55 26.42 3.63
N ASN A 112 11.92 26.53 4.81
CA ASN A 112 10.53 27.01 4.92
C ASN A 112 10.39 28.51 4.59
N ARG A 113 11.23 29.39 5.17
CA ARG A 113 11.28 30.83 4.82
C ARG A 113 11.54 31.05 3.33
N THR A 114 12.33 30.15 2.79
CA THR A 114 12.79 30.13 1.42
C THR A 114 11.68 29.71 0.43
N ILE A 115 10.72 28.87 0.84
CA ILE A 115 9.62 28.40 -0.02
C ILE A 115 8.59 29.51 -0.24
N GLU A 116 8.20 30.24 0.81
CA GLU A 116 7.26 31.37 0.71
C GLU A 116 7.81 32.54 -0.10
N GLU A 117 9.12 32.84 0.02
CA GLU A 117 9.79 33.86 -0.79
C GLU A 117 10.02 33.42 -2.26
N ARG A 118 10.25 32.12 -2.53
CA ARG A 118 10.60 31.63 -3.88
C ARG A 118 9.41 31.28 -4.76
N CYS A 119 8.30 30.86 -4.14
CA CYS A 119 7.05 30.50 -4.81
C CYS A 119 5.91 31.45 -4.41
N PRO A 120 6.01 32.76 -4.66
CA PRO A 120 4.96 33.71 -4.31
C PRO A 120 3.64 33.34 -5.00
N GLU A 121 2.52 33.63 -4.32
CA GLU A 121 1.17 33.44 -4.86
C GLU A 121 1.07 34.10 -6.25
N GLY A 122 0.78 33.29 -7.28
CA GLY A 122 0.68 33.75 -8.68
C GLY A 122 1.78 33.26 -9.62
N LYS A 123 2.86 32.61 -9.16
CA LYS A 123 3.80 31.90 -10.05
C LYS A 123 3.20 30.59 -10.58
N HIS A 124 3.58 30.22 -11.80
CA HIS A 124 3.24 28.93 -12.39
C HIS A 124 3.90 27.79 -11.60
N ARG A 125 3.10 27.10 -10.78
CA ARG A 125 3.49 25.83 -10.17
C ARG A 125 3.79 24.80 -11.26
N LYS A 126 4.88 24.05 -11.07
CA LYS A 126 5.36 23.06 -12.03
C LYS A 126 4.71 21.70 -11.79
N ASP A 127 4.51 20.98 -12.88
CA ASP A 127 3.97 19.60 -12.89
C ASP A 127 5.11 18.57 -13.01
N SER A 128 6.36 19.03 -13.09
CA SER A 128 7.54 18.19 -13.29
C SER A 128 8.83 18.86 -12.82
N LEU A 129 9.82 18.03 -12.51
CA LEU A 129 11.18 18.43 -12.17
C LEU A 129 12.15 17.32 -12.63
N PHE A 130 13.24 17.73 -13.30
CA PHE A 130 14.26 16.86 -13.88
C PHE A 130 15.64 17.40 -13.49
N ILE A 131 16.48 16.56 -12.89
CA ILE A 131 17.81 16.94 -12.38
C ILE A 131 18.84 15.93 -12.88
N ASN A 132 19.91 16.41 -13.55
CA ASN A 132 21.04 15.58 -13.99
C ASN A 132 22.12 15.57 -12.90
N CYS A 133 22.02 14.64 -11.96
CA CYS A 133 22.80 14.60 -10.72
C CYS A 133 24.31 14.42 -11.00
N GLY A 134 25.13 15.42 -10.69
CA GLY A 134 26.56 15.43 -10.98
C GLY A 134 26.91 15.88 -12.41
N GLY A 135 25.91 16.18 -13.25
CA GLY A 135 26.07 16.49 -14.67
C GLY A 135 25.70 17.91 -15.07
N GLU A 136 26.04 18.27 -16.30
CA GLU A 136 25.61 19.53 -16.94
C GLU A 136 24.13 19.50 -17.35
N GLU A 137 23.59 20.64 -17.79
CA GLU A 137 22.22 20.73 -18.32
C GLU A 137 22.16 19.94 -19.63
N ILE A 138 21.18 19.03 -19.74
CA ILE A 138 20.97 18.17 -20.91
C ILE A 138 19.46 18.03 -21.14
N ASP A 139 19.01 18.36 -22.35
CA ASP A 139 17.60 18.35 -22.74
C ASP A 139 16.69 19.11 -21.75
N GLN A 140 15.85 18.40 -21.01
CA GLN A 140 14.94 18.94 -20.00
C GLN A 140 15.49 18.88 -18.57
N TYR A 141 16.67 18.28 -18.37
CA TYR A 141 17.28 18.09 -17.05
C TYR A 141 18.15 19.29 -16.65
N ASP A 142 17.84 19.86 -15.49
CA ASP A 142 18.66 20.93 -14.90
C ASP A 142 20.05 20.41 -14.49
N SER A 143 21.07 21.25 -14.62
CA SER A 143 22.45 20.92 -14.25
C SER A 143 22.65 20.79 -12.74
N ASP A 144 23.35 19.74 -12.31
CA ASP A 144 23.79 19.54 -10.93
C ASP A 144 25.30 19.28 -10.89
N ASN A 145 26.10 20.22 -11.39
CA ASN A 145 27.56 20.09 -11.53
C ASN A 145 28.37 20.84 -10.45
N GLU A 146 27.72 21.36 -9.42
CA GLU A 146 28.39 22.07 -8.33
C GLU A 146 29.08 21.12 -7.35
N THR A 147 30.22 21.56 -6.81
CA THR A 147 31.00 20.78 -5.82
C THR A 147 30.78 21.26 -4.39
N SER A 148 29.92 22.26 -4.19
CA SER A 148 29.54 22.71 -2.85
C SER A 148 28.72 21.65 -2.12
N GLN A 149 28.77 21.70 -0.79
CA GLN A 149 27.92 20.87 0.07
C GLN A 149 26.44 21.25 0.01
N ALA A 150 26.11 22.46 -0.45
CA ALA A 150 24.73 22.84 -0.71
C ALA A 150 24.67 23.71 -1.95
N PHE A 151 23.60 23.56 -2.71
CA PHE A 151 23.36 24.31 -3.92
C PHE A 151 21.89 24.59 -4.09
N ILE A 152 21.58 25.75 -4.65
CA ILE A 152 20.24 26.15 -5.04
C ILE A 152 20.30 26.43 -6.53
N SER A 153 19.41 25.79 -7.28
CA SER A 153 19.31 26.00 -8.72
C SER A 153 19.06 27.48 -9.02
N PRO A 154 19.73 28.06 -10.04
CA PRO A 154 19.44 29.43 -10.50
C PRO A 154 17.98 29.62 -10.91
N LYS A 155 17.30 28.55 -11.37
CA LYS A 155 15.87 28.56 -11.71
C LYS A 155 14.97 28.59 -10.47
N GLY A 156 15.52 28.39 -9.27
CA GLY A 156 14.82 28.44 -7.98
C GLY A 156 13.80 27.31 -7.76
N ASN A 157 13.77 26.32 -8.64
CA ASN A 157 12.82 25.20 -8.65
C ASN A 157 13.32 23.96 -7.89
N TRP A 158 14.60 23.91 -7.51
CA TRP A 158 15.13 22.86 -6.66
C TRP A 158 16.44 23.28 -5.97
N ALA A 159 16.85 22.51 -4.97
CA ALA A 159 18.12 22.62 -4.26
C ALA A 159 18.60 21.23 -3.81
N TYR A 160 19.87 21.14 -3.42
CA TYR A 160 20.38 19.99 -2.69
C TYR A 160 21.18 20.41 -1.45
N SER A 161 21.22 19.52 -0.46
CA SER A 161 22.21 19.52 0.62
C SER A 161 22.91 18.17 0.69
N ASN A 162 24.23 18.22 0.83
CA ASN A 162 25.16 17.12 0.84
C ASN A 162 26.02 17.24 2.10
N SER A 163 25.91 16.25 2.97
CA SER A 163 26.53 16.25 4.29
C SER A 163 27.42 15.02 4.50
N GLY A 164 28.35 15.18 5.43
CA GLY A 164 29.39 14.20 5.75
C GLY A 164 30.76 14.61 5.22
N GLY A 165 31.78 13.88 5.64
CA GLY A 165 33.13 13.95 5.12
C GLY A 165 33.53 12.61 4.53
N PHE A 166 34.35 12.61 3.47
CA PHE A 166 34.97 11.37 3.01
C PHE A 166 35.91 10.84 4.10
N LEU A 167 36.02 9.52 4.19
CA LEU A 167 36.86 8.86 5.20
C LEU A 167 38.37 9.12 4.99
N SER A 168 38.77 9.55 3.78
CA SER A 168 40.16 9.88 3.46
C SER A 168 40.39 11.39 3.49
N THR A 169 41.47 11.79 4.16
CA THR A 169 41.90 13.19 4.34
C THR A 169 42.45 13.83 3.05
N PHE A 170 42.77 13.03 2.03
CA PHE A 170 43.26 13.53 0.73
C PHE A 170 42.14 13.85 -0.26
N LEU A 171 40.89 13.46 0.04
CA LEU A 171 39.76 13.72 -0.84
C LEU A 171 39.19 15.11 -0.61
N ASN A 172 38.79 15.75 -1.71
CA ASN A 172 38.23 17.09 -1.70
C ASN A 172 36.84 17.10 -2.37
N SER A 173 36.26 18.29 -2.51
CA SER A 173 34.90 18.48 -3.03
C SER A 173 34.71 18.02 -4.49
N SER A 174 35.77 17.88 -5.29
CA SER A 174 35.67 17.33 -6.65
C SER A 174 35.13 15.90 -6.68
N GLU A 175 35.33 15.15 -5.60
CA GLU A 175 34.94 13.75 -5.48
C GLU A 175 33.43 13.54 -5.32
N TYR A 176 32.67 14.62 -5.07
CA TYR A 176 31.21 14.56 -5.09
C TYR A 176 30.65 14.31 -6.48
N ILE A 177 31.46 14.46 -7.53
CA ILE A 177 31.05 14.18 -8.91
C ILE A 177 31.91 13.05 -9.43
N LYS A 178 31.26 11.93 -9.74
CA LYS A 178 31.91 10.76 -10.33
C LYS A 178 31.60 10.70 -11.80
N ARG A 179 32.64 10.43 -12.59
CA ARG A 179 32.56 10.30 -14.04
C ARG A 179 32.86 8.85 -14.39
N GLU A 180 32.04 8.29 -15.26
CA GLU A 180 32.32 7.00 -15.87
C GLU A 180 33.47 7.16 -16.88
N LYS A 181 34.50 6.30 -16.77
CA LYS A 181 35.69 6.35 -17.62
C LYS A 181 35.49 5.64 -18.96
N CYS A 182 34.63 4.62 -19.02
CA CYS A 182 34.37 3.82 -20.21
C CYS A 182 32.90 3.94 -20.64
N ALA A 183 32.65 4.15 -21.93
CA ALA A 183 31.30 4.42 -22.44
C ALA A 183 30.24 3.41 -21.96
N ILE A 184 29.12 3.94 -21.44
CA ILE A 184 27.94 3.14 -21.11
C ILE A 184 27.27 2.75 -22.44
N PRO A 185 27.00 1.46 -22.70
CA PRO A 185 26.54 1.00 -24.00
C PRO A 185 25.02 1.24 -24.23
N VAL A 186 24.53 2.49 -24.21
CA VAL A 186 23.09 2.82 -24.43
C VAL A 186 22.88 4.24 -24.99
N ALA A 187 21.77 4.48 -25.71
CA ALA A 187 21.34 5.80 -26.20
C ALA A 187 21.14 6.87 -25.11
N ASP A 188 20.74 6.48 -23.89
CA ASP A 188 20.62 7.37 -22.72
C ASP A 188 21.95 7.57 -21.97
N ALA A 189 23.07 7.10 -22.52
CA ALA A 189 24.39 7.19 -21.90
C ALA A 189 24.76 8.57 -21.34
N PRO A 190 24.37 9.72 -21.96
CA PRO A 190 24.74 11.03 -21.41
C PRO A 190 24.22 11.27 -19.98
N LEU A 191 23.03 10.76 -19.64
CA LEU A 191 22.42 10.94 -18.31
C LEU A 191 23.09 10.09 -17.22
N TYR A 192 23.80 9.03 -17.61
CA TYR A 192 24.47 8.10 -16.69
C TYR A 192 25.99 8.24 -16.71
N ALA A 193 26.53 9.08 -17.58
CA ALA A 193 27.98 9.32 -17.71
C ALA A 193 28.58 9.95 -16.45
N LYS A 194 27.77 10.67 -15.68
CA LYS A 194 28.15 11.23 -14.38
C LYS A 194 27.12 10.87 -13.32
N ALA A 195 27.55 10.91 -12.07
CA ALA A 195 26.68 10.74 -10.92
C ALA A 195 27.17 11.59 -9.75
N ARG A 196 26.23 12.08 -8.94
CA ARG A 196 26.55 12.72 -7.65
C ARG A 196 26.79 11.64 -6.61
N LEU A 197 27.95 11.72 -5.98
CA LEU A 197 28.35 10.94 -4.82
C LEU A 197 28.24 11.81 -3.56
N SER A 198 27.63 11.27 -2.52
CA SER A 198 27.66 11.87 -1.19
C SER A 198 28.45 10.98 -0.22
N PRO A 199 29.21 11.55 0.72
CA PRO A 199 29.88 10.77 1.76
C PRO A 199 28.90 10.09 2.71
N ALA A 200 27.80 10.77 3.08
CA ALA A 200 26.88 10.26 4.08
C ALA A 200 25.40 10.53 3.76
N SER A 201 25.04 11.79 3.50
CA SER A 201 23.64 12.20 3.38
C SER A 201 23.47 13.18 2.23
N LEU A 202 22.57 12.85 1.30
CA LEU A 202 22.23 13.69 0.15
C LEU A 202 20.72 13.91 0.11
N LYS A 203 20.30 15.16 0.29
CA LYS A 203 18.89 15.55 0.21
C LYS A 203 18.68 16.47 -0.98
N TYR A 204 17.78 16.09 -1.87
CA TYR A 204 17.23 16.97 -2.90
C TYR A 204 15.86 17.48 -2.48
N SER A 205 15.62 18.76 -2.75
CA SER A 205 14.37 19.44 -2.44
C SER A 205 13.85 20.11 -3.70
N GLY A 206 12.70 19.66 -4.21
CA GLY A 206 11.98 20.28 -5.31
C GLY A 206 10.97 21.30 -4.82
N PHE A 207 10.98 22.51 -5.37
CA PHE A 207 10.14 23.64 -4.97
C PHE A 207 9.07 23.98 -6.00
N CYS A 208 8.03 24.66 -5.56
CA CYS A 208 6.94 25.18 -6.40
C CYS A 208 6.23 24.08 -7.22
N LEU A 209 6.16 22.86 -6.70
CA LEU A 209 5.44 21.75 -7.34
C LEU A 209 3.95 21.88 -7.03
N ARG A 210 3.08 21.57 -7.99
CA ARG A 210 1.63 21.53 -7.71
C ARG A 210 1.32 20.50 -6.64
N LYS A 211 0.41 20.84 -5.72
CA LYS A 211 -0.25 19.86 -4.86
C LYS A 211 -0.83 18.73 -5.70
N GLY A 212 -0.37 17.52 -5.45
CA GLY A 212 -0.70 16.40 -6.30
C GLY A 212 0.12 15.16 -6.01
N ARG A 213 -0.17 14.11 -6.76
CA ARG A 213 0.55 12.84 -6.70
C ARG A 213 1.56 12.82 -7.84
N TYR A 214 2.79 12.45 -7.56
CA TYR A 214 3.89 12.43 -8.52
C TYR A 214 4.46 11.02 -8.65
N ASN A 215 4.89 10.69 -9.86
CA ASN A 215 5.79 9.58 -10.11
C ASN A 215 7.23 10.11 -10.02
N VAL A 216 7.98 9.64 -9.04
CA VAL A 216 9.38 9.97 -8.78
C VAL A 216 10.23 8.80 -9.25
N THR A 217 10.99 9.03 -10.32
CA THR A 217 11.94 8.07 -10.87
C THR A 217 13.35 8.47 -10.47
N LEU A 218 14.04 7.56 -9.79
CA LEU A 218 15.43 7.72 -9.38
C LEU A 218 16.30 6.86 -10.29
N HIS A 219 17.25 7.50 -10.97
CA HIS A 219 18.12 6.87 -11.96
C HIS A 219 19.50 6.59 -11.33
N PHE A 220 19.95 5.34 -11.46
CA PHE A 220 21.20 4.88 -10.88
C PHE A 220 22.04 4.09 -11.89
N ALA A 221 23.35 4.20 -11.76
CA ALA A 221 24.33 3.28 -12.32
C ALA A 221 25.52 3.21 -11.34
N GLU A 222 26.01 2.00 -11.03
CA GLU A 222 27.22 1.86 -10.20
C GLU A 222 28.44 2.00 -11.11
N ILE A 223 29.02 3.20 -11.09
CA ILE A 223 30.19 3.61 -11.91
C ILE A 223 31.46 3.75 -11.07
N VAL A 224 31.37 3.62 -9.74
CA VAL A 224 32.53 3.75 -8.83
C VAL A 224 33.09 2.37 -8.51
N PHE A 225 32.25 1.44 -8.08
CA PHE A 225 32.63 0.06 -7.75
C PHE A 225 32.43 -0.87 -8.94
N ALA A 226 33.10 -0.53 -10.03
CA ALA A 226 32.81 -1.05 -11.35
C ALA A 226 33.93 -1.86 -12.00
N GLU A 227 35.18 -1.69 -11.58
CA GLU A 227 36.34 -2.30 -12.24
C GLU A 227 37.04 -3.33 -11.35
N ASP A 228 37.54 -4.39 -11.99
CA ASP A 228 38.25 -5.49 -11.34
C ASP A 228 39.70 -5.13 -10.99
N GLU A 229 40.29 -4.12 -11.65
CA GLU A 229 41.71 -3.75 -11.50
C GLU A 229 42.07 -3.30 -10.07
N ASP A 230 41.14 -2.67 -9.35
CA ASP A 230 41.31 -2.18 -7.98
C ASP A 230 40.57 -3.04 -6.92
N TYR A 231 40.17 -4.28 -7.24
CA TYR A 231 39.26 -5.12 -6.44
C TYR A 231 37.90 -4.47 -6.12
N SER A 232 37.59 -3.33 -6.75
CA SER A 232 36.39 -2.52 -6.49
C SER A 232 35.10 -3.25 -6.90
N SER A 233 35.19 -4.19 -7.84
CA SER A 233 34.08 -5.06 -8.26
C SER A 233 33.57 -5.98 -7.16
N SER A 234 34.36 -6.26 -6.11
CA SER A 234 33.89 -7.01 -4.94
C SER A 234 33.18 -6.12 -3.91
N MET A 235 33.33 -4.79 -4.01
CA MET A 235 32.83 -3.84 -3.03
C MET A 235 31.33 -3.59 -3.17
N LYS A 236 30.64 -3.33 -2.06
CA LYS A 236 29.20 -3.08 -2.03
C LYS A 236 28.90 -1.72 -1.44
N ARG A 237 28.21 -0.89 -2.23
CA ARG A 237 27.57 0.34 -1.77
C ARG A 237 26.19 -0.01 -1.24
N ILE A 238 25.86 0.40 -0.02
CA ILE A 238 24.58 0.10 0.62
C ILE A 238 24.04 1.38 1.27
N PHE A 239 22.91 1.90 0.82
CA PHE A 239 22.28 3.09 1.39
C PHE A 239 20.76 2.97 1.40
N ASN A 240 20.10 3.83 2.17
CA ASN A 240 18.64 3.94 2.21
C ASN A 240 18.17 5.12 1.36
N VAL A 241 16.94 5.03 0.87
CA VAL A 241 16.28 6.14 0.17
C VAL A 241 14.94 6.43 0.82
N TYR A 242 14.69 7.71 1.06
CA TYR A 242 13.48 8.24 1.63
C TYR A 242 12.87 9.26 0.66
N ILE A 243 11.56 9.26 0.53
CA ILE A 243 10.81 10.26 -0.23
C ILE A 243 9.70 10.78 0.67
N GLN A 244 9.62 12.09 0.86
CA GLN A 244 8.70 12.74 1.82
C GLN A 244 8.76 12.13 3.23
N GLY A 245 9.97 11.77 3.69
CA GLY A 245 10.21 11.14 5.00
C GLY A 245 9.94 9.63 5.05
N GLU A 246 9.24 9.06 4.07
CA GLU A 246 8.95 7.63 4.00
C GLU A 246 10.12 6.86 3.39
N ARG A 247 10.59 5.80 4.05
CA ARG A 247 11.70 4.97 3.55
C ARG A 247 11.22 4.05 2.43
N VAL A 248 11.55 4.40 1.19
CA VAL A 248 11.14 3.68 -0.02
C VAL A 248 12.14 2.60 -0.48
N LEU A 249 13.42 2.73 -0.12
CA LEU A 249 14.44 1.70 -0.31
C LEU A 249 15.25 1.50 0.97
N THR A 250 15.47 0.25 1.35
CA THR A 250 16.27 -0.14 2.51
C THR A 250 17.45 -0.98 2.05
N ASP A 251 18.64 -0.71 2.60
CA ASP A 251 19.88 -1.42 2.30
C ASP A 251 20.12 -1.59 0.78
N PHE A 252 19.82 -0.54 0.01
CA PHE A 252 19.88 -0.56 -1.44
C PHE A 252 21.31 -0.62 -1.96
N ASN A 253 21.57 -1.64 -2.76
CA ASN A 253 22.79 -1.81 -3.53
C ASN A 253 22.49 -1.71 -5.03
N ILE A 254 23.07 -0.71 -5.69
CA ILE A 254 22.84 -0.40 -7.10
C ILE A 254 23.30 -1.57 -7.98
N LYS A 255 24.52 -2.08 -7.76
CA LYS A 255 25.12 -3.16 -8.53
C LYS A 255 24.30 -4.44 -8.45
N ASP A 256 23.92 -4.84 -7.24
CA ASP A 256 23.13 -6.06 -7.02
C ASP A 256 21.75 -5.91 -7.68
N SER A 257 21.14 -4.72 -7.57
CA SER A 257 19.83 -4.45 -8.16
C SER A 257 19.83 -4.38 -9.69
N ALA A 258 20.90 -3.84 -10.30
CA ALA A 258 21.07 -3.72 -11.74
C ALA A 258 21.60 -5.02 -12.39
N GLY A 259 21.99 -6.01 -11.59
CA GLY A 259 22.58 -7.26 -12.06
C GLY A 259 24.02 -7.10 -12.56
N GLY A 260 24.78 -6.15 -12.00
CA GLY A 260 26.17 -5.88 -12.35
C GLY A 260 26.54 -4.39 -12.33
N PRO A 261 27.84 -4.06 -12.33
CA PRO A 261 28.31 -2.69 -12.42
C PRO A 261 28.07 -2.09 -13.81
N LYS A 262 28.12 -0.76 -13.93
CA LYS A 262 27.89 0.00 -15.18
C LYS A 262 26.55 -0.31 -15.88
N LYS A 263 25.62 -0.98 -15.20
CA LYS A 263 24.26 -1.24 -15.66
C LYS A 263 23.32 -0.19 -15.10
N ILE A 264 22.45 0.29 -15.97
CA ILE A 264 21.44 1.30 -15.65
C ILE A 264 20.29 0.64 -14.91
N ILE A 265 19.81 1.28 -13.84
CA ILE A 265 18.55 0.94 -13.19
C ILE A 265 17.77 2.21 -12.82
N ALA A 266 16.49 2.23 -13.16
CA ALA A 266 15.55 3.26 -12.75
C ALA A 266 14.55 2.67 -11.74
N LYS A 267 14.32 3.37 -10.63
CA LYS A 267 13.36 2.99 -9.59
C LYS A 267 12.25 4.01 -9.52
N ASN A 268 11.00 3.56 -9.70
CA ASN A 268 9.82 4.40 -9.75
C ASN A 268 9.08 4.33 -8.41
N PHE A 269 8.73 5.49 -7.86
CA PHE A 269 8.01 5.63 -6.61
C PHE A 269 6.87 6.63 -6.78
N THR A 270 5.85 6.51 -5.94
CA THR A 270 4.77 7.49 -5.89
C THR A 270 4.93 8.36 -4.65
N ALA A 271 4.86 9.68 -4.82
CA ALA A 271 4.97 10.65 -3.74
C ALA A 271 3.82 11.65 -3.79
N ASN A 272 3.39 12.13 -2.62
CA ASN A 272 2.39 13.19 -2.54
C ASN A 272 3.07 14.51 -2.17
N VAL A 273 2.84 15.55 -2.98
CA VAL A 273 3.19 16.93 -2.64
C VAL A 273 1.99 17.55 -1.94
N THR A 274 2.19 18.04 -0.72
CA THR A 274 1.16 18.64 0.14
C THR A 274 1.14 20.17 -0.03
N ASP A 275 0.52 20.88 0.90
CA ASP A 275 0.31 22.34 0.83
C ASP A 275 1.62 23.15 0.97
N ASN A 276 2.75 22.51 1.25
CA ASN A 276 4.07 23.15 1.30
C ASN A 276 4.76 23.23 -0.08
N ASP A 277 4.12 22.76 -1.16
CA ASP A 277 4.64 22.76 -2.54
C ASP A 277 6.06 22.15 -2.68
N LEU A 278 6.45 21.28 -1.72
CA LEU A 278 7.79 20.72 -1.54
C LEU A 278 7.79 19.21 -1.78
N LEU A 279 8.77 18.74 -2.56
CA LEU A 279 9.12 17.32 -2.67
C LEU A 279 10.52 17.10 -2.12
N GLU A 280 10.65 16.32 -1.06
CA GLU A 280 11.94 15.92 -0.52
C GLU A 280 12.31 14.49 -0.91
N ILE A 281 13.55 14.32 -1.39
CA ILE A 281 14.17 13.02 -1.68
C ILE A 281 15.47 12.98 -0.89
N HIS A 282 15.63 11.99 -0.02
CA HIS A 282 16.78 11.86 0.86
C HIS A 282 17.44 10.50 0.68
N LEU A 283 18.71 10.50 0.29
CA LEU A 283 19.54 9.32 0.22
C LEU A 283 20.50 9.35 1.41
N TYR A 284 20.57 8.24 2.15
CA TYR A 284 21.28 8.20 3.42
C TYR A 284 22.09 6.92 3.58
N TRP A 285 23.36 7.08 3.91
CA TRP A 285 24.26 5.99 4.24
C TRP A 285 24.30 5.76 5.74
N ALA A 286 23.75 4.62 6.16
CA ALA A 286 23.71 4.22 7.56
C ALA A 286 24.99 3.46 8.03
N GLY A 287 26.13 3.68 7.37
CA GLY A 287 27.40 3.03 7.72
C GLY A 287 27.54 1.57 7.29
N LYS A 288 26.72 1.09 6.33
CA LYS A 288 26.77 -0.29 5.80
C LYS A 288 27.46 -0.36 4.44
N GLY A 289 27.95 -1.55 4.08
CA GLY A 289 28.65 -1.78 2.81
C GLY A 289 30.12 -2.10 3.02
N SER A 290 30.87 -2.17 1.92
CA SER A 290 32.32 -2.40 1.97
C SER A 290 33.02 -1.12 2.41
N SER A 291 33.89 -1.18 3.41
CA SER A 291 34.71 -0.04 3.84
C SER A 291 36.16 -0.49 3.92
N THR A 292 37.03 0.15 3.13
CA THR A 292 38.48 -0.06 3.18
C THR A 292 39.18 1.29 3.14
N ASP A 293 40.38 1.36 3.72
CA ASP A 293 41.20 2.59 3.74
C ASP A 293 41.51 3.13 2.33
N THR A 294 41.45 2.27 1.31
CA THR A 294 41.73 2.60 -0.10
C THR A 294 40.52 3.10 -0.89
N THR A 295 39.28 2.90 -0.42
CA THR A 295 38.05 3.27 -1.16
C THR A 295 36.99 3.92 -0.26
N PRO A 296 37.17 5.19 0.11
CA PRO A 296 36.32 5.91 1.07
C PRO A 296 34.98 6.40 0.47
N PHE A 297 34.54 5.82 -0.65
CA PHE A 297 33.40 6.29 -1.45
C PHE A 297 32.13 5.47 -1.16
N ASN A 298 31.67 5.37 0.09
CA ASN A 298 30.60 4.42 0.47
C ASN A 298 29.19 4.98 0.53
N GLY A 299 29.03 6.30 0.49
CA GLY A 299 27.72 6.91 0.63
C GLY A 299 26.83 6.81 -0.62
N PRO A 300 25.73 7.55 -0.70
CA PRO A 300 24.80 7.41 -1.83
C PRO A 300 25.38 7.88 -3.16
N LEU A 301 25.00 7.20 -4.24
CA LEU A 301 25.34 7.56 -5.62
C LEU A 301 24.04 7.66 -6.43
N ILE A 302 23.85 8.72 -7.20
CA ILE A 302 22.66 8.92 -8.04
C ILE A 302 23.02 9.64 -9.35
N SER A 303 22.45 9.21 -10.47
CA SER A 303 22.71 9.76 -11.80
C SER A 303 21.70 10.82 -12.20
N ALA A 304 20.42 10.61 -11.90
CA ALA A 304 19.38 11.60 -12.20
C ALA A 304 18.12 11.41 -11.37
N ILE A 305 17.32 12.47 -11.32
CA ILE A 305 15.99 12.49 -10.71
C ILE A 305 14.99 12.98 -11.76
N THR A 306 13.92 12.21 -11.94
CA THR A 306 12.79 12.57 -12.80
C THR A 306 11.52 12.55 -11.97
N THR A 307 10.75 13.63 -12.03
CA THR A 307 9.48 13.74 -11.30
C THR A 307 8.41 14.27 -12.25
N LEU A 308 7.27 13.58 -12.27
CA LEU A 308 6.15 13.87 -13.15
C LEU A 308 4.84 13.77 -12.38
N GLU A 309 3.98 14.78 -12.49
CA GLU A 309 2.64 14.75 -11.91
C GLU A 309 1.82 13.62 -12.55
N ILE A 310 1.25 12.77 -11.71
CA ILE A 310 0.27 11.78 -12.10
C ILE A 310 -1.06 12.51 -12.30
N LYS A 311 -1.32 12.90 -13.55
CA LYS A 311 -2.59 13.52 -13.93
C LYS A 311 -3.74 12.55 -13.65
N GLY A 312 -4.52 12.84 -12.61
CA GLY A 312 -5.80 12.17 -12.41
C GLY A 312 -6.74 12.49 -13.56
N LYS A 313 -7.43 11.48 -14.11
CA LYS A 313 -8.56 11.73 -15.01
C LYS A 313 -9.62 12.50 -14.22
N LYS A 314 -9.72 13.81 -14.44
CA LYS A 314 -10.86 14.59 -13.94
C LYS A 314 -12.11 14.05 -14.66
N LEU A 315 -13.06 13.51 -13.89
CA LEU A 315 -14.36 13.12 -14.45
C LEU A 315 -14.98 14.34 -15.13
N SER A 316 -15.39 14.19 -16.38
CA SER A 316 -16.05 15.27 -17.12
C SER A 316 -17.36 15.68 -16.42
N PRO A 317 -17.87 16.90 -16.65
CA PRO A 317 -19.17 17.32 -16.11
C PRO A 317 -20.27 16.31 -16.42
N LEU A 318 -20.22 15.72 -17.61
CA LEU A 318 -21.14 14.67 -18.06
C LEU A 318 -21.03 13.40 -17.20
N GLN A 319 -19.81 12.95 -16.90
CA GLN A 319 -19.61 11.76 -16.06
C GLN A 319 -20.07 11.98 -14.62
N LYS A 320 -19.86 13.19 -14.07
CA LYS A 320 -20.40 13.55 -12.75
C LYS A 320 -21.92 13.58 -12.74
N ALA A 321 -22.54 14.14 -13.79
CA ALA A 321 -23.98 14.16 -13.95
C ALA A 321 -24.57 12.74 -14.08
N LEU A 322 -23.93 11.86 -14.87
CA LEU A 322 -24.35 10.46 -15.03
C LEU A 322 -24.28 9.68 -13.71
N ILE A 323 -23.21 9.86 -12.93
CA ILE A 323 -23.08 9.21 -11.61
C ILE A 323 -24.17 9.73 -10.66
N ALA A 324 -24.40 11.04 -10.62
CA ALA A 324 -25.46 11.61 -9.79
C ALA A 324 -26.85 11.07 -10.19
N LEU A 325 -27.13 10.98 -11.50
CA LEU A 325 -28.38 10.41 -12.01
C LEU A 325 -28.54 8.94 -11.62
N ALA A 326 -27.47 8.14 -11.79
CA ALA A 326 -27.47 6.73 -11.41
C ALA A 326 -27.68 6.53 -9.91
N SER A 327 -27.07 7.36 -9.06
CA SER A 327 -27.27 7.33 -7.60
C SER A 327 -28.71 7.68 -7.20
N ILE A 328 -29.33 8.65 -7.87
CA ILE A 328 -30.74 9.01 -7.63
C ILE A 328 -31.67 7.86 -8.02
N VAL A 329 -31.45 7.26 -9.19
CA VAL A 329 -32.23 6.09 -9.65
C VAL A 329 -32.06 4.92 -8.68
N PHE A 330 -30.84 4.65 -8.23
CA PHE A 330 -30.57 3.58 -7.27
C PHE A 330 -31.23 3.84 -5.91
N ALA A 331 -31.18 5.07 -5.39
CA ALA A 331 -31.87 5.45 -4.17
C ALA A 331 -33.39 5.33 -4.31
N ALA A 332 -33.96 5.72 -5.45
CA ALA A 332 -35.39 5.54 -5.73
C ALA A 332 -35.79 4.06 -5.78
N LEU A 333 -34.98 3.20 -6.41
CA LEU A 333 -35.19 1.76 -6.45
C LEU A 333 -35.08 1.13 -5.05
N LEU A 334 -34.15 1.59 -4.21
CA LEU A 334 -34.06 1.16 -2.82
C LEU A 334 -35.29 1.61 -2.01
N LEU A 335 -35.76 2.84 -2.19
CA LEU A 335 -36.97 3.33 -1.53
C LEU A 335 -38.22 2.55 -1.99
N LEU A 336 -38.31 2.21 -3.28
CA LEU A 336 -39.34 1.33 -3.82
C LEU A 336 -39.25 -0.06 -3.19
N ALA A 337 -38.07 -0.69 -3.16
CA ALA A 337 -37.90 -2.00 -2.54
C ALA A 337 -38.27 -1.99 -1.03
N LEU A 338 -37.92 -0.91 -0.32
CA LEU A 338 -38.32 -0.71 1.08
C LEU A 338 -39.83 -0.50 1.22
N ALA A 339 -40.44 0.31 0.36
CA ALA A 339 -41.90 0.50 0.34
C ALA A 339 -42.65 -0.81 0.04
N TRP A 340 -42.10 -1.66 -0.84
CA TRP A 340 -42.60 -3.00 -1.11
C TRP A 340 -42.45 -3.93 0.10
N ALA A 341 -41.28 -3.92 0.77
CA ALA A 341 -41.05 -4.70 1.98
C ALA A 341 -41.93 -4.27 3.16
N MET A 342 -42.22 -2.97 3.27
CA MET A 342 -43.08 -2.38 4.30
C MET A 342 -44.58 -2.48 3.96
N GLY A 343 -44.95 -3.04 2.80
CA GLY A 343 -46.34 -3.31 2.43
C GLY A 343 -47.17 -2.08 2.01
N TRP A 344 -46.52 -0.99 1.56
CA TRP A 344 -47.21 0.21 1.09
C TRP A 344 -47.87 0.05 -0.28
N PHE A 345 -47.31 -0.80 -1.14
CA PHE A 345 -48.03 -1.30 -2.30
C PHE A 345 -48.80 -2.51 -1.82
N GLY A 346 -50.13 -2.37 -1.79
CA GLY A 346 -51.03 -3.38 -1.28
C GLY A 346 -50.64 -4.76 -1.80
N LYS A 347 -50.47 -5.71 -0.88
CA LYS A 347 -50.43 -7.12 -1.24
C LYS A 347 -51.74 -7.41 -1.95
N GLU A 348 -51.70 -7.62 -3.26
CA GLU A 348 -52.63 -8.56 -3.85
C GLU A 348 -52.29 -9.88 -3.18
N GLU A 349 -53.00 -10.18 -2.11
CA GLU A 349 -53.06 -11.52 -1.59
C GLU A 349 -53.49 -12.39 -2.76
N LEU A 350 -52.63 -13.32 -3.17
CA LEU A 350 -53.10 -14.52 -3.83
C LEU A 350 -53.97 -15.23 -2.79
N HIS A 351 -55.23 -14.82 -2.72
CA HIS A 351 -56.26 -15.53 -2.01
C HIS A 351 -56.38 -16.85 -2.79
N GLY A 352 -55.69 -17.88 -2.32
CA GLY A 352 -55.99 -19.25 -2.68
C GLY A 352 -57.46 -19.44 -2.32
N GLN A 353 -58.32 -19.32 -3.33
CA GLN A 353 -59.74 -19.54 -3.15
C GLN A 353 -59.88 -21.03 -2.79
N GLU A 354 -60.06 -21.34 -1.50
CA GLU A 354 -60.50 -22.66 -1.09
C GLU A 354 -61.86 -22.89 -1.75
N LYS A 355 -61.85 -23.61 -2.88
CA LYS A 355 -63.07 -23.99 -3.56
C LYS A 355 -63.69 -25.12 -2.73
N PRO A 356 -64.85 -24.93 -2.09
CA PRO A 356 -65.45 -25.98 -1.28
C PRO A 356 -65.76 -27.18 -2.16
N VAL A 357 -65.34 -28.38 -1.71
CA VAL A 357 -65.63 -29.62 -2.43
C VAL A 357 -67.14 -29.79 -2.54
N THR A 358 -67.63 -29.94 -3.76
CA THR A 358 -69.08 -30.06 -4.00
C THR A 358 -69.56 -31.48 -3.75
N LEU A 359 -70.83 -31.64 -3.34
CA LEU A 359 -71.45 -32.96 -3.17
C LEU A 359 -71.41 -33.80 -4.46
N LYS A 360 -71.40 -33.16 -5.63
CA LYS A 360 -71.25 -33.82 -6.93
C LYS A 360 -69.87 -34.48 -7.05
N GLN A 361 -68.81 -33.75 -6.71
CA GLN A 361 -67.45 -34.30 -6.68
C GLN A 361 -67.33 -35.45 -5.67
N LEU A 362 -67.94 -35.33 -4.49
CA LEU A 362 -67.95 -36.43 -3.51
C LEU A 362 -68.69 -37.67 -4.01
N LYS A 363 -69.82 -37.49 -4.71
CA LYS A 363 -70.56 -38.61 -5.34
C LYS A 363 -69.73 -39.29 -6.42
N ASP A 364 -69.04 -38.52 -7.26
CA ASP A 364 -68.24 -39.07 -8.34
C ASP A 364 -67.09 -39.91 -7.78
N VAL A 365 -66.34 -39.35 -6.81
CA VAL A 365 -65.17 -39.97 -6.16
C VAL A 365 -65.49 -41.23 -5.35
N THR A 366 -66.71 -41.35 -4.82
CA THR A 366 -67.17 -42.49 -4.00
C THR A 366 -68.00 -43.50 -4.78
N GLY A 367 -68.09 -43.38 -6.11
CA GLY A 367 -68.92 -44.28 -6.93
C GLY A 367 -70.41 -44.20 -6.57
N LYS A 368 -70.90 -42.99 -6.28
CA LYS A 368 -72.25 -42.70 -5.75
C LYS A 368 -72.52 -43.31 -4.38
N PHE A 369 -71.51 -43.37 -3.52
CA PHE A 369 -71.58 -44.04 -2.21
C PHE A 369 -71.92 -45.54 -2.36
N SER A 370 -71.27 -46.22 -3.30
CA SER A 370 -71.47 -47.65 -3.51
C SER A 370 -70.95 -48.47 -2.31
N LYS A 371 -71.56 -49.63 -2.07
CA LYS A 371 -71.18 -50.53 -0.96
C LYS A 371 -69.74 -51.08 -1.13
N GLU A 372 -69.26 -51.15 -2.36
CA GLU A 372 -67.89 -51.52 -2.72
C GLU A 372 -66.84 -50.53 -2.19
N MET A 373 -67.24 -49.25 -2.02
CA MET A 373 -66.36 -48.22 -1.50
C MET A 373 -66.50 -48.06 0.02
N GLU A 374 -67.32 -48.84 0.72
CA GLU A 374 -67.48 -48.74 2.18
C GLU A 374 -66.24 -49.27 2.91
N ILE A 375 -65.63 -48.43 3.76
CA ILE A 375 -64.50 -48.82 4.63
C ILE A 375 -65.03 -49.38 5.96
N GLY A 376 -66.16 -48.86 6.45
CA GLY A 376 -66.77 -49.33 7.68
C GLY A 376 -67.87 -48.40 8.19
N LYS A 377 -68.63 -48.88 9.18
CA LYS A 377 -69.77 -48.17 9.75
C LYS A 377 -69.61 -47.99 11.25
N GLY A 378 -69.67 -46.73 11.70
CA GLY A 378 -69.65 -46.34 13.11
C GLY A 378 -70.97 -45.70 13.54
N SER A 379 -71.05 -45.30 14.81
CA SER A 379 -72.21 -44.56 15.36
C SER A 379 -72.46 -43.22 14.68
N SER A 380 -71.44 -42.64 14.04
CA SER A 380 -71.52 -41.37 13.31
C SER A 380 -71.75 -41.51 11.79
N GLY A 381 -71.97 -42.74 11.29
CA GLY A 381 -72.29 -43.00 9.90
C GLY A 381 -71.35 -43.99 9.20
N THR A 382 -71.52 -44.09 7.89
CA THR A 382 -70.72 -44.96 7.02
C THR A 382 -69.57 -44.17 6.42
N VAL A 383 -68.36 -44.72 6.49
CA VAL A 383 -67.15 -44.16 5.89
C VAL A 383 -66.93 -44.82 4.54
N TYR A 384 -66.78 -44.00 3.50
CA TYR A 384 -66.51 -44.46 2.14
C TYR A 384 -65.09 -44.07 1.72
N ARG A 385 -64.44 -44.95 0.96
CA ARG A 385 -63.19 -44.72 0.23
C ARG A 385 -63.49 -43.84 -0.97
N GLY A 386 -62.54 -42.98 -1.32
CA GLY A 386 -62.60 -42.15 -2.51
C GLY A 386 -61.45 -42.43 -3.47
N ARG A 387 -61.70 -42.27 -4.78
CA ARG A 387 -60.65 -42.25 -5.82
C ARG A 387 -60.19 -40.81 -6.08
N LEU A 388 -59.03 -40.42 -5.54
CA LEU A 388 -58.52 -39.05 -5.63
C LEU A 388 -58.27 -38.56 -7.06
N CYS A 389 -57.93 -39.47 -8.00
CA CYS A 389 -57.75 -39.12 -9.41
C CYS A 389 -59.01 -38.49 -10.02
N GLU A 390 -60.20 -38.84 -9.52
CA GLU A 390 -61.47 -38.30 -10.02
C GLU A 390 -61.73 -36.85 -9.54
N MET A 391 -60.89 -36.32 -8.63
CA MET A 391 -60.90 -34.92 -8.20
C MET A 391 -59.99 -34.02 -9.06
N VAL A 392 -59.12 -34.60 -9.88
CA VAL A 392 -58.25 -33.83 -10.78
C VAL A 392 -59.11 -33.21 -11.89
N ASP A 393 -58.85 -31.95 -12.23
CA ASP A 393 -59.64 -31.23 -13.24
C ASP A 393 -59.54 -31.95 -14.59
N LYS A 394 -60.70 -32.36 -15.14
CA LYS A 394 -60.81 -33.10 -16.40
C LYS A 394 -60.33 -32.30 -17.61
N ASN A 395 -60.14 -30.99 -17.48
CA ASN A 395 -59.60 -30.13 -18.53
C ASN A 395 -58.06 -30.22 -18.64
N LEU A 396 -57.38 -30.90 -17.70
CA LEU A 396 -55.96 -31.22 -17.80
C LEU A 396 -55.79 -32.37 -18.81
N LEU A 397 -55.49 -32.04 -20.06
CA LEU A 397 -55.22 -33.03 -21.11
C LEU A 397 -53.84 -33.67 -20.90
N GLY A 398 -53.81 -34.99 -20.66
CA GLY A 398 -52.59 -35.81 -20.74
C GLY A 398 -51.66 -35.76 -19.52
N TYR A 399 -52.19 -35.83 -18.29
CA TYR A 399 -51.37 -35.96 -17.08
C TYR A 399 -51.01 -37.43 -16.78
N ASP A 400 -49.84 -37.67 -16.20
CA ASP A 400 -49.48 -38.97 -15.64
C ASP A 400 -50.23 -39.18 -14.31
N GLU A 401 -51.06 -40.22 -14.24
CA GLU A 401 -51.83 -40.57 -13.06
C GLU A 401 -50.94 -40.83 -11.83
N LYS A 402 -49.73 -41.39 -12.03
CA LYS A 402 -48.78 -41.65 -10.94
C LYS A 402 -48.19 -40.35 -10.39
N GLU A 403 -47.83 -39.41 -11.25
CA GLU A 403 -47.31 -38.10 -10.83
C GLU A 403 -48.40 -37.28 -10.13
N ALA A 404 -49.61 -37.28 -10.68
CA ALA A 404 -50.75 -36.62 -10.05
C ALA A 404 -51.04 -37.20 -8.65
N MET A 405 -50.97 -38.53 -8.50
CA MET A 405 -51.16 -39.18 -7.20
C MET A 405 -50.04 -38.82 -6.21
N THR A 406 -48.79 -38.70 -6.66
CA THR A 406 -47.66 -38.25 -5.84
C THR A 406 -47.87 -36.82 -5.36
N ILE A 407 -48.24 -35.90 -6.25
CA ILE A 407 -48.52 -34.50 -5.94
C ILE A 407 -49.69 -34.37 -4.94
N LEU A 408 -50.69 -35.27 -5.01
CA LEU A 408 -51.82 -35.27 -4.09
C LEU A 408 -51.50 -35.89 -2.72
N LYS A 409 -50.69 -36.96 -2.67
CA LYS A 409 -50.34 -37.64 -1.42
C LYS A 409 -49.26 -36.93 -0.61
N LEU A 410 -48.33 -36.25 -1.27
CA LEU A 410 -47.16 -35.61 -0.63
C LEU A 410 -47.57 -34.53 0.40
N PRO A 411 -48.53 -33.61 0.12
CA PRO A 411 -49.01 -32.62 1.08
C PRO A 411 -49.61 -33.25 2.34
N VAL A 412 -50.36 -34.35 2.20
CA VAL A 412 -50.97 -35.08 3.34
C VAL A 412 -49.90 -35.58 4.31
N ARG A 413 -48.70 -35.91 3.80
CA ARG A 413 -47.56 -36.32 4.64
C ARG A 413 -46.87 -35.13 5.30
N CYS A 414 -46.75 -34.01 4.59
CA CYS A 414 -46.18 -32.78 5.14
C CYS A 414 -46.96 -32.22 6.33
N ILE A 415 -48.27 -32.50 6.40
CA ILE A 415 -49.16 -32.05 7.48
C ILE A 415 -49.42 -33.11 8.56
N ASN A 416 -48.63 -34.18 8.64
CA ASN A 416 -48.81 -35.22 9.65
C ASN A 416 -48.87 -34.62 11.07
N ILE A 417 -49.80 -35.07 11.91
CA ILE A 417 -50.00 -34.54 13.26
C ILE A 417 -48.73 -34.70 14.12
N SER A 418 -47.96 -35.76 13.90
CA SER A 418 -46.69 -35.98 14.55
C SER A 418 -45.55 -35.40 13.72
N THR A 419 -44.77 -34.51 14.34
CA THR A 419 -43.64 -33.81 13.70
C THR A 419 -42.53 -34.76 13.29
N SER A 420 -42.32 -35.87 14.00
CA SER A 420 -41.29 -36.88 13.70
C SER A 420 -41.59 -37.70 12.44
N PHE A 421 -42.83 -37.66 11.94
CA PHE A 421 -43.25 -38.36 10.72
C PHE A 421 -43.45 -37.41 9.54
N ARG A 422 -43.13 -36.12 9.69
CA ARG A 422 -43.12 -35.17 8.57
C ARG A 422 -41.82 -35.31 7.80
N PRO A 423 -41.85 -35.39 6.46
CA PRO A 423 -40.65 -35.38 5.66
C PRO A 423 -39.95 -34.02 5.76
N THR A 424 -38.63 -34.02 5.63
CA THR A 424 -37.84 -32.80 5.49
C THR A 424 -38.11 -32.16 4.13
N LEU A 425 -37.87 -30.84 4.00
CA LEU A 425 -38.04 -30.15 2.72
C LEU A 425 -37.16 -30.75 1.61
N SER A 426 -35.97 -31.22 1.97
CA SER A 426 -35.06 -31.91 1.04
C SER A 426 -35.67 -33.22 0.50
N GLU A 427 -36.31 -34.02 1.36
CA GLU A 427 -37.00 -35.25 0.95
C GLU A 427 -38.22 -34.94 0.06
N VAL A 428 -38.99 -33.91 0.38
CA VAL A 428 -40.12 -33.45 -0.45
C VAL A 428 -39.64 -33.04 -1.84
N VAL A 429 -38.57 -32.25 -1.92
CA VAL A 429 -37.98 -31.84 -3.21
C VAL A 429 -37.49 -33.05 -3.99
N SER A 430 -36.81 -34.01 -3.34
CA SER A 430 -36.31 -35.22 -4.01
C SER A 430 -37.43 -36.07 -4.64
N VAL A 431 -38.63 -36.06 -4.05
CA VAL A 431 -39.80 -36.74 -4.64
C VAL A 431 -40.38 -35.95 -5.81
N LEU A 432 -40.42 -34.62 -5.73
CA LEU A 432 -40.98 -33.76 -6.79
C LEU A 432 -40.09 -33.71 -8.05
N ILE A 433 -38.78 -33.87 -7.92
CA ILE A 433 -37.85 -33.92 -9.05
C ILE A 433 -37.62 -35.34 -9.58
N GLY A 434 -38.30 -36.35 -9.01
CA GLY A 434 -38.24 -37.74 -9.45
C GLY A 434 -37.01 -38.52 -9.00
N GLU A 435 -36.20 -37.99 -8.06
CA GLU A 435 -35.03 -38.69 -7.52
C GLU A 435 -35.41 -39.80 -6.52
N LYS A 436 -36.54 -39.66 -5.82
CA LYS A 436 -37.08 -40.64 -4.87
C LYS A 436 -38.58 -40.84 -5.07
N THR A 437 -39.09 -42.01 -4.70
CA THR A 437 -40.54 -42.23 -4.62
C THR A 437 -41.08 -41.80 -3.26
N ILE A 438 -42.39 -41.60 -3.17
CA ILE A 438 -43.05 -41.22 -1.91
C ILE A 438 -42.91 -42.29 -0.82
N ASP A 439 -42.72 -43.55 -1.21
CA ASP A 439 -42.53 -44.68 -0.29
C ASP A 439 -41.09 -44.74 0.23
N ASP A 440 -40.10 -44.27 -0.54
CA ASP A 440 -38.68 -44.25 -0.13
C ASP A 440 -38.40 -43.30 1.02
N ILE A 441 -39.19 -42.23 1.14
CA ILE A 441 -39.09 -41.26 2.23
C ILE A 441 -39.96 -41.65 3.44
N TRP A 442 -40.57 -42.84 3.42
CA TRP A 442 -41.46 -43.30 4.47
C TRP A 442 -40.89 -44.49 5.27
N LYS A 443 -40.93 -44.39 6.60
CA LYS A 443 -40.62 -45.49 7.53
C LYS A 443 -41.93 -46.12 8.04
N PRO A 444 -42.15 -47.44 7.90
CA PRO A 444 -43.36 -48.07 8.45
C PRO A 444 -43.36 -48.02 9.98
N ASP A 445 -44.51 -47.69 10.54
CA ASP A 445 -44.71 -47.50 11.98
C ASP A 445 -45.00 -48.85 12.67
N SER A 446 -44.20 -49.23 13.67
CA SER A 446 -44.42 -50.40 14.54
C SER A 446 -45.48 -50.16 15.62
N THR A 447 -46.10 -48.98 15.68
CA THR A 447 -47.11 -48.62 16.71
C THR A 447 -48.56 -48.52 16.23
N GLN A 448 -48.88 -48.85 14.97
CA GLN A 448 -50.28 -48.99 14.52
C GLN A 448 -50.88 -50.39 14.77
N ASN A 449 -50.86 -50.87 16.01
CA ASN A 449 -51.64 -52.07 16.39
C ASN A 449 -53.12 -51.77 16.73
N LEU A 450 -53.57 -50.52 16.64
CA LEU A 450 -54.98 -50.15 16.87
C LEU A 450 -55.79 -49.78 15.62
N CYS A 451 -55.19 -49.80 14.43
CA CYS A 451 -55.93 -49.64 13.17
C CYS A 451 -55.46 -50.62 12.08
N GLN A 452 -54.81 -51.71 12.47
CA GLN A 452 -54.29 -52.72 11.53
C GLN A 452 -55.39 -53.63 10.94
N ASN A 453 -56.60 -53.65 11.50
CA ASN A 453 -57.71 -54.39 10.91
C ASN A 453 -58.41 -53.64 9.77
N CYS A 454 -58.33 -52.30 9.72
CA CYS A 454 -58.89 -51.52 8.60
C CYS A 454 -57.95 -51.42 7.39
N LEU A 455 -56.63 -51.49 7.60
CA LEU A 455 -55.64 -51.35 6.51
C LEU A 455 -55.17 -52.69 5.92
N LYS A 456 -55.48 -53.85 6.54
CA LYS A 456 -55.19 -55.16 5.94
C LYS A 456 -56.09 -55.50 4.74
N SER A 457 -57.29 -54.92 4.65
CA SER A 457 -58.17 -55.04 3.46
C SER A 457 -57.66 -54.27 2.23
N LEU A 458 -56.55 -53.54 2.35
CA LEU A 458 -56.00 -52.67 1.31
C LEU A 458 -54.73 -53.21 0.65
N ARG A 459 -54.28 -54.42 1.01
CA ARG A 459 -53.00 -54.97 0.54
C ARG A 459 -53.13 -56.30 -0.23
N GLU A 460 -54.34 -56.77 -0.49
CA GLU A 460 -54.59 -57.92 -1.38
C GLU A 460 -55.36 -57.43 -2.60
N ASP A 461 -54.64 -56.97 -3.65
CA ASP A 461 -55.07 -57.15 -5.05
C ASP A 461 -54.03 -56.70 -6.11
N ASP A 462 -52.74 -56.60 -5.75
CA ASP A 462 -51.67 -56.59 -6.76
C ASP A 462 -51.27 -58.03 -7.11
N SER A 463 -52.21 -58.80 -7.67
CA SER A 463 -51.91 -60.05 -8.37
C SER A 463 -52.47 -60.01 -9.78
N VAL A 464 -51.57 -59.70 -10.71
CA VAL A 464 -51.50 -60.09 -12.12
C VAL A 464 -52.69 -60.90 -12.65
N VAL A 465 -53.47 -60.30 -13.54
CA VAL A 465 -54.23 -61.04 -14.56
C VAL A 465 -53.93 -60.41 -15.93
N GLU A 466 -52.94 -60.98 -16.61
CA GLU A 466 -52.88 -60.91 -18.07
C GLU A 466 -54.10 -61.65 -18.63
N HIS A 467 -54.82 -61.08 -19.58
CA HIS A 467 -55.44 -61.86 -20.66
C HIS A 467 -55.44 -61.11 -22.00
N PRO A 468 -55.31 -61.85 -23.12
CA PRO A 468 -54.87 -61.33 -24.40
C PRO A 468 -56.03 -60.78 -25.24
N ARG A 469 -55.65 -59.98 -26.25
CA ARG A 469 -56.53 -59.52 -27.33
C ARG A 469 -57.26 -60.67 -28.02
N ALA A 470 -58.55 -60.46 -28.25
CA ALA A 470 -59.16 -60.48 -29.59
C ALA A 470 -60.39 -59.57 -29.58
#